data_AF-A0A932SJ28-F1
#
_entry.id   AF-A0A932SJ28-F1
#
_cell.length_a   1.000
_cell.length_b   1.000
_cell.length_c   1.000
_cell.angle_alpha   90.00
_cell.angle_beta   90.00
_cell.angle_gamma   90.00
#
_symmetry.space_group_name_H-M   'P 1'
#
loop_
_entity.id
_entity.type
_entity.pdbx_description
1 polymer ?
#
loop_
_entity_poly.entity_id
_entity_poly.type
_entity_poly.pdbx_seq_one_letter_code
_entity_poly.pdbx_strand_id
1 'polypeptide(L)'
;MKRKGFNLLFALLLILGTGFLLLGSTSGQTVGPNLSDPASRKECRLCHKGPSRHQIDDSREPWCANCHQLHQLVDVLGLEAYRQRAVRAVEAPKKEEIIAQKMVLIPAGDFIMGEDFFKKNAGPRHTVHLDDYYIDQYDVTNAHYKRFVDATHRTPPSHWKDDQYPPGKANHPVTFVNWFDADAYCKWEGKHLPSEQEWEKAARGSDGRMFPWGAKYEAKRANVPMEEIKDTTPVNAFPDGRSPYGVYDMSGNVFQWTSDWFLPYPGNNVPHPNYGEKLKVLRGGSFFDCSYYKCGLSFQTFNRISLAPATKAISAGFRCAKPAKEIKP
;
A
#
# COMPACT_ATOMS: atom_id res chain seq x y z
N MET A 1 -21.70 10.42 -65.63
CA MET A 1 -21.55 11.85 -65.99
C MET A 1 -20.78 12.54 -64.87
N LYS A 2 -19.45 12.61 -64.96
CA LYS A 2 -18.64 13.78 -65.36
C LYS A 2 -18.88 15.04 -64.52
N ARG A 3 -17.93 15.35 -63.62
CA ARG A 3 -17.30 16.68 -63.36
C ARG A 3 -15.94 16.37 -62.69
N LYS A 4 -14.85 16.15 -63.45
CA LYS A 4 -13.89 17.13 -64.02
C LYS A 4 -13.26 18.05 -62.97
N GLY A 5 -11.99 17.76 -62.67
CA GLY A 5 -11.03 18.74 -62.16
C GLY A 5 -10.34 19.52 -63.29
N PHE A 6 -9.51 20.48 -62.86
CA PHE A 6 -8.45 21.28 -63.53
C PHE A 6 -8.35 22.55 -62.64
N ASN A 7 -7.21 23.05 -62.15
CA ASN A 7 -6.00 23.54 -62.81
C ASN A 7 -5.13 24.23 -61.73
N LEU A 8 -3.82 24.52 -61.82
CA LEU A 8 -2.71 24.19 -62.72
C LEU A 8 -1.45 24.91 -62.15
N LEU A 9 -0.28 24.24 -62.25
CA LEU A 9 1.11 24.70 -62.51
C LEU A 9 1.71 25.98 -61.86
N PHE A 10 2.99 25.90 -61.43
CA PHE A 10 4.22 26.15 -62.22
C PHE A 10 5.44 25.57 -61.45
N ALA A 11 6.18 24.59 -62.00
CA ALA A 11 7.51 24.69 -62.68
C ALA A 11 8.69 24.92 -61.70
N LEU A 12 9.86 24.28 -61.76
CA LEU A 12 10.73 23.90 -62.89
C LEU A 12 11.70 22.75 -62.48
N LEU A 13 12.28 22.10 -63.49
CA LEU A 13 13.13 20.91 -63.47
C LEU A 13 14.63 21.27 -63.68
N LEU A 14 15.53 20.30 -63.39
CA LEU A 14 16.90 20.10 -63.93
C LEU A 14 18.04 20.99 -63.33
N ILE A 15 19.30 20.56 -63.09
CA ILE A 15 20.11 19.44 -63.58
C ILE A 15 21.44 19.33 -62.77
N LEU A 16 21.96 18.10 -62.67
CA LEU A 16 23.37 17.63 -62.57
C LEU A 16 24.31 18.04 -61.41
N GLY A 17 24.96 17.02 -60.84
CA GLY A 17 26.43 17.01 -60.79
C GLY A 17 27.12 16.64 -59.47
N THR A 18 27.50 15.36 -59.36
CA THR A 18 28.79 14.86 -58.82
C THR A 18 29.22 15.16 -57.36
N GLY A 19 29.49 14.07 -56.61
CA GLY A 19 30.49 14.08 -55.52
C GLY A 19 30.07 13.36 -54.23
N PHE A 20 29.96 12.02 -54.26
CA PHE A 20 29.88 11.23 -53.03
C PHE A 20 31.29 11.07 -52.44
N LEU A 21 31.58 11.81 -51.37
CA LEU A 21 32.71 11.58 -50.48
C LEU A 21 32.13 11.18 -49.11
N LEU A 22 32.42 9.95 -48.71
CA LEU A 22 32.16 9.37 -47.40
C LEU A 22 32.72 10.27 -46.29
N LEU A 23 31.94 10.53 -45.23
CA LEU A 23 32.44 10.76 -43.87
C LEU A 23 31.28 10.71 -42.84
N GLY A 24 31.36 9.71 -41.95
CA GLY A 24 30.93 9.80 -40.54
C GLY A 24 29.45 9.84 -40.20
N SER A 25 28.83 8.68 -40.01
CA SER A 25 27.60 8.55 -39.21
C SER A 25 27.92 8.73 -37.72
N THR A 26 27.35 9.76 -37.09
CA THR A 26 27.09 9.74 -35.64
C THR A 26 25.61 9.99 -35.43
N SER A 27 24.85 8.89 -35.37
CA SER A 27 23.49 8.94 -34.83
C SER A 27 23.62 9.13 -33.32
N GLY A 28 23.13 10.26 -32.82
CA GLY A 28 22.91 10.46 -31.40
C GLY A 28 21.85 9.49 -30.91
N GLN A 29 22.26 8.35 -30.36
CA GLN A 29 21.38 7.49 -29.59
C GLN A 29 21.12 8.15 -28.24
N THR A 30 19.87 8.56 -28.01
CA THR A 30 19.36 8.74 -26.66
C THR A 30 19.40 7.38 -25.98
N VAL A 31 20.35 7.20 -25.05
CA VAL A 31 20.48 5.98 -24.26
C VAL A 31 19.27 5.90 -23.33
N GLY A 32 18.29 5.06 -23.71
CA GLY A 32 17.23 4.64 -22.82
C GLY A 32 17.80 3.95 -21.57
N PRO A 33 17.03 3.84 -20.47
CA PRO A 33 17.52 3.23 -19.24
C PRO A 33 18.04 1.82 -19.50
N ASN A 34 19.30 1.58 -19.14
CA ASN A 34 19.91 0.26 -19.25
C ASN A 34 19.28 -0.67 -18.21
N LEU A 35 18.39 -1.56 -18.67
CA LEU A 35 17.64 -2.47 -17.80
C LEU A 35 18.52 -3.54 -17.14
N SER A 36 19.78 -3.70 -17.56
CA SER A 36 20.73 -4.65 -16.96
C SER A 36 21.55 -4.08 -15.79
N ASP A 37 21.43 -2.78 -15.49
CA ASP A 37 22.05 -2.15 -14.32
C ASP A 37 20.95 -1.62 -13.37
N PRO A 38 20.55 -2.38 -12.34
CA PRO A 38 19.53 -1.98 -11.38
C PRO A 38 19.83 -0.65 -10.67
N ALA A 39 21.12 -0.30 -10.49
CA ALA A 39 21.53 0.95 -9.85
C ALA A 39 21.31 2.19 -10.74
N SER A 40 21.02 2.00 -12.03
CA SER A 40 20.71 3.09 -12.97
C SER A 40 19.26 3.61 -12.89
N ARG A 41 18.38 2.91 -12.15
CA ARG A 41 16.97 3.29 -11.98
C ARG A 41 16.81 4.60 -11.20
N LYS A 42 15.74 5.35 -11.50
CA LYS A 42 15.58 6.71 -10.98
C LYS A 42 15.41 6.75 -9.47
N GLU A 43 14.71 5.75 -8.95
CA GLU A 43 14.43 5.45 -7.56
C GLU A 43 15.68 5.05 -6.75
N CYS A 44 16.72 4.52 -7.41
CA CYS A 44 17.98 4.10 -6.77
C CYS A 44 19.02 5.24 -6.67
N ARG A 45 18.81 6.35 -7.39
CA ARG A 45 19.76 7.49 -7.46
C ARG A 45 19.93 8.27 -6.16
N LEU A 46 19.05 8.10 -5.19
CA LEU A 46 19.17 8.78 -3.89
C LEU A 46 20.33 8.20 -3.06
N CYS A 47 20.70 6.93 -3.27
CA CYS A 47 21.68 6.22 -2.44
C CYS A 47 23.00 5.89 -3.19
N HIS A 48 23.00 5.86 -4.53
CA HIS A 48 24.20 5.65 -5.37
C HIS A 48 24.81 6.95 -5.93
N LYS A 49 24.94 7.99 -5.10
CA LYS A 49 25.62 9.24 -5.50
C LYS A 49 27.13 9.11 -5.35
N GLY A 50 27.80 8.52 -6.35
CA GLY A 50 29.27 8.49 -6.42
C GLY A 50 29.78 7.72 -7.65
N PRO A 51 31.02 7.97 -8.10
CA PRO A 51 31.58 7.35 -9.31
C PRO A 51 31.83 5.84 -9.19
N SER A 52 31.75 5.24 -8.00
CA SER A 52 31.81 3.79 -7.80
C SER A 52 30.45 3.22 -7.38
N ARG A 53 29.66 2.74 -8.36
CA ARG A 53 28.36 2.06 -8.14
C ARG A 53 28.43 0.73 -7.36
N HIS A 54 29.54 0.37 -6.73
CA HIS A 54 29.78 -0.99 -6.21
C HIS A 54 30.37 -1.04 -4.78
N GLN A 55 30.29 0.06 -4.01
CA GLN A 55 30.85 0.11 -2.64
C GLN A 55 29.89 0.72 -1.63
N ILE A 56 28.62 0.29 -1.64
CA ILE A 56 27.76 0.49 -0.47
C ILE A 56 28.04 -0.67 0.48
N ASP A 57 28.49 -0.34 1.68
CA ASP A 57 28.68 -1.30 2.76
C ASP A 57 27.29 -1.66 3.34
N ASP A 58 26.71 -2.75 2.84
CA ASP A 58 25.39 -3.27 3.22
C ASP A 58 25.25 -3.58 4.72
N SER A 59 26.35 -3.60 5.47
CA SER A 59 26.37 -3.86 6.91
C SER A 59 26.05 -2.63 7.76
N ARG A 60 26.09 -1.41 7.20
CA ARG A 60 25.97 -0.17 7.97
C ARG A 60 24.54 0.32 8.17
N GLU A 61 23.60 -0.10 7.33
CA GLU A 61 22.22 0.40 7.34
C GLU A 61 21.21 -0.74 7.13
N PRO A 62 20.37 -1.10 8.13
CA PRO A 62 19.43 -2.23 8.05
C PRO A 62 18.45 -2.18 6.87
N TRP A 63 18.17 -0.99 6.33
CA TRP A 63 17.28 -0.81 5.19
C TRP A 63 17.93 -1.23 3.86
N CYS A 64 19.26 -1.12 3.72
CA CYS A 64 20.01 -1.57 2.53
C CYS A 64 19.89 -3.09 2.39
N ALA A 65 20.15 -3.84 3.47
CA ALA A 65 20.01 -5.30 3.47
C ALA A 65 18.62 -5.77 3.06
N ASN A 66 17.55 -5.09 3.50
CA ASN A 66 16.17 -5.42 3.12
C ASN A 66 15.86 -5.10 1.64
N CYS A 67 16.38 -3.99 1.11
CA CYS A 67 16.21 -3.61 -0.30
C CYS A 67 16.99 -4.55 -1.22
N HIS A 68 18.23 -4.87 -0.87
CA HIS A 68 19.08 -5.82 -1.59
C HIS A 68 18.55 -7.25 -1.49
N GLN A 69 18.01 -7.67 -0.34
CA GLN A 69 17.32 -8.97 -0.20
C GLN A 69 16.07 -9.02 -1.08
N LEU A 70 15.36 -7.89 -1.28
CA LEU A 70 14.25 -7.81 -2.23
C LEU A 70 14.74 -8.00 -3.67
N HIS A 71 15.82 -7.32 -4.06
CA HIS A 71 16.45 -7.49 -5.39
C HIS A 71 16.99 -8.90 -5.60
N GLN A 72 17.68 -9.47 -4.62
CA GLN A 72 18.13 -10.86 -4.65
C GLN A 72 16.96 -11.85 -4.64
N LEU A 73 15.81 -11.55 -4.04
CA LEU A 73 14.62 -12.38 -4.21
C LEU A 73 14.07 -12.31 -5.65
N VAL A 74 14.24 -11.18 -6.34
CA VAL A 74 13.89 -11.09 -7.78
C VAL A 74 14.94 -11.77 -8.67
N ASP A 75 16.22 -11.78 -8.27
CA ASP A 75 17.35 -12.31 -9.07
C ASP A 75 17.70 -13.78 -8.76
N VAL A 76 17.52 -14.25 -7.51
CA VAL A 76 17.82 -15.62 -7.02
C VAL A 76 16.61 -16.55 -7.16
N LEU A 77 15.39 -16.03 -7.08
CA LEU A 77 14.20 -16.79 -7.51
C LEU A 77 14.10 -16.72 -9.04
N GLY A 78 15.00 -17.44 -9.71
CA GLY A 78 14.85 -17.75 -11.13
C GLY A 78 13.39 -18.16 -11.37
N LEU A 79 12.70 -17.37 -12.21
CA LEU A 79 11.25 -17.41 -12.49
C LEU A 79 10.71 -18.80 -12.86
N GLU A 80 11.59 -19.77 -13.12
CA GLU A 80 11.27 -21.16 -13.45
C GLU A 80 10.89 -22.02 -12.22
N ALA A 81 11.59 -21.89 -11.08
CA ALA A 81 11.25 -22.64 -9.85
C ALA A 81 9.95 -22.11 -9.21
N TYR A 82 9.63 -20.84 -9.49
CA TYR A 82 8.40 -20.15 -9.08
C TYR A 82 7.16 -20.62 -9.86
N ARG A 83 7.32 -21.09 -11.11
CA ARG A 83 6.20 -21.55 -11.97
C ARG A 83 5.57 -22.88 -11.57
N GLN A 84 6.23 -23.71 -10.74
CA GLN A 84 5.82 -25.10 -10.52
C GLN A 84 5.08 -25.37 -9.20
N ARG A 85 4.83 -24.38 -8.33
CA ARG A 85 4.02 -24.61 -7.12
C ARG A 85 2.54 -24.37 -7.38
N ALA A 86 1.91 -25.49 -7.74
CA ALA A 86 0.49 -25.63 -8.05
C ALA A 86 -0.42 -25.17 -6.90
N VAL A 87 -1.43 -24.43 -7.33
CA VAL A 87 -2.72 -24.17 -6.69
C VAL A 87 -3.25 -25.48 -6.08
N ARG A 88 -3.48 -25.48 -4.76
CA ARG A 88 -4.38 -26.48 -4.15
C ARG A 88 -5.80 -25.94 -4.20
N ALA A 89 -6.71 -26.77 -4.71
CA ALA A 89 -8.14 -26.52 -4.71
C ALA A 89 -8.62 -26.30 -3.27
N VAL A 90 -9.35 -25.21 -3.05
CA VAL A 90 -10.03 -24.91 -1.79
C VAL A 90 -11.37 -25.63 -1.82
N GLU A 91 -11.60 -26.53 -0.86
CA GLU A 91 -12.89 -27.20 -0.67
C GLU A 91 -13.99 -26.17 -0.33
N ALA A 92 -15.23 -26.48 -0.72
CA ALA A 92 -16.38 -25.61 -0.48
C ALA A 92 -16.55 -25.30 1.03
N PRO A 93 -16.82 -24.03 1.42
CA PRO A 93 -16.82 -23.65 2.82
C PRO A 93 -17.98 -24.30 3.58
N LYS A 94 -17.65 -24.95 4.71
CA LYS A 94 -18.60 -25.20 5.80
C LYS A 94 -19.14 -23.86 6.29
N LYS A 95 -20.38 -23.83 6.81
CA LYS A 95 -21.02 -22.63 7.36
C LYS A 95 -20.04 -21.92 8.32
N GLU A 96 -19.53 -20.78 7.88
CA GLU A 96 -18.41 -20.10 8.54
C GLU A 96 -18.90 -19.42 9.83
N GLU A 97 -18.25 -19.70 10.96
CA GLU A 97 -18.53 -19.00 12.21
C GLU A 97 -18.03 -17.56 12.09
N ILE A 98 -18.90 -16.59 12.41
CA ILE A 98 -18.52 -15.16 12.35
C ILE A 98 -17.58 -14.85 13.51
N ILE A 99 -16.37 -14.42 13.18
CA ILE A 99 -15.36 -14.02 14.17
C ILE A 99 -15.87 -12.79 14.93
N ALA A 100 -15.75 -12.76 16.25
CA ALA A 100 -16.14 -11.60 17.05
C ALA A 100 -15.18 -10.41 16.86
N GLN A 101 -15.73 -9.20 16.71
CA GLN A 101 -14.95 -7.95 16.61
C GLN A 101 -14.35 -7.53 17.97
N LYS A 102 -13.28 -8.21 18.39
CA LYS A 102 -12.54 -7.90 19.63
C LYS A 102 -11.71 -6.63 19.48
N MET A 103 -11.45 -5.96 20.60
CA MET A 103 -10.49 -4.86 20.69
C MET A 103 -9.29 -5.23 21.56
N VAL A 104 -8.17 -4.60 21.29
CA VAL A 104 -6.89 -4.75 21.99
C VAL A 104 -6.55 -3.42 22.65
N LEU A 105 -6.15 -3.46 23.93
CA LEU A 105 -5.63 -2.29 24.63
C LEU A 105 -4.21 -2.00 24.14
N ILE A 106 -3.99 -0.78 23.65
CA ILE A 106 -2.67 -0.23 23.38
C ILE A 106 -2.28 0.65 24.58
N PRO A 107 -1.19 0.33 25.29
CA PRO A 107 -0.78 1.09 26.48
C PRO A 107 -0.42 2.53 26.15
N ALA A 108 -0.67 3.44 27.10
CA ALA A 108 -0.18 4.81 27.04
C ALA A 108 1.35 4.84 26.94
N GLY A 109 1.89 5.90 26.34
CA GLY A 109 3.33 6.16 26.29
C GLY A 109 3.84 6.56 24.91
N ASP A 110 5.14 6.78 24.88
CA ASP A 110 5.86 7.27 23.71
C ASP A 110 6.11 6.15 22.69
N PHE A 111 6.08 6.52 21.41
CA PHE A 111 6.58 5.68 20.34
C PHE A 111 7.24 6.49 19.24
N ILE A 112 8.02 5.80 18.43
CA ILE A 112 8.71 6.36 17.27
C ILE A 112 7.77 6.32 16.06
N MET A 113 7.31 7.48 15.62
CA MET A 113 6.49 7.63 14.42
C MET A 113 7.34 8.04 13.21
N GLY A 114 7.04 7.47 12.05
CA GLY A 114 7.64 7.84 10.78
C GLY A 114 9.03 7.26 10.53
N GLU A 115 9.56 7.53 9.34
CA GLU A 115 10.84 7.03 8.87
C GLU A 115 11.51 8.00 7.90
N ASP A 116 12.82 8.17 8.05
CA ASP A 116 13.59 9.18 7.31
C ASP A 116 14.06 8.69 5.93
N PHE A 117 14.36 7.40 5.81
CA PHE A 117 15.05 6.85 4.64
C PHE A 117 14.12 6.34 3.53
N PHE A 118 12.80 6.26 3.77
CA PHE A 118 11.88 5.61 2.84
C PHE A 118 11.24 6.58 1.83
N LYS A 119 10.04 7.08 2.15
CA LYS A 119 9.37 8.10 1.34
C LYS A 119 9.40 9.41 2.10
N LYS A 120 9.62 10.51 1.37
CA LYS A 120 9.71 11.85 1.96
C LYS A 120 8.45 12.28 2.73
N ASN A 121 7.30 11.65 2.50
CA ASN A 121 6.06 11.94 3.22
C ASN A 121 5.90 11.18 4.55
N ALA A 122 6.73 10.15 4.79
CA ALA A 122 6.69 9.32 5.98
C ALA A 122 7.70 9.77 7.06
N GLY A 123 8.51 10.80 6.79
CA GLY A 123 9.45 11.39 7.75
C GLY A 123 9.13 12.86 8.07
N PRO A 124 9.91 13.51 8.95
CA PRO A 124 11.01 12.90 9.68
C PRO A 124 10.50 11.95 10.78
N ARG A 125 11.37 11.05 11.22
CA ARG A 125 11.14 10.23 12.40
C ARG A 125 11.05 11.14 13.63
N HIS A 126 10.01 10.97 14.43
CA HIS A 126 9.76 11.81 15.60
C HIS A 126 9.06 11.02 16.71
N THR A 127 9.15 11.52 17.94
CA THR A 127 8.49 10.89 19.09
C THR A 127 7.07 11.43 19.22
N VAL A 128 6.11 10.54 19.40
CA VAL A 128 4.71 10.87 19.66
C VAL A 128 4.28 10.19 20.95
N HIS A 129 3.64 10.95 21.84
CA HIS A 129 2.98 10.42 23.03
C HIS A 129 1.50 10.17 22.74
N LEU A 130 0.98 9.01 23.14
CA LEU A 130 -0.44 8.72 23.11
C LEU A 130 -0.88 8.21 24.49
N ASP A 131 -2.08 8.65 24.93
CA ASP A 131 -2.83 7.99 26.00
C ASP A 131 -3.13 6.52 25.63
N ASP A 132 -3.64 5.74 26.57
CA ASP A 132 -4.11 4.39 26.29
C ASP A 132 -5.45 4.41 25.53
N TYR A 133 -5.59 3.48 24.60
CA TYR A 133 -6.77 3.34 23.76
C TYR A 133 -6.97 1.89 23.36
N TYR A 134 -8.19 1.56 23.02
CA TYR A 134 -8.54 0.30 22.39
C TYR A 134 -8.54 0.47 20.88
N ILE A 135 -8.01 -0.52 20.16
CA ILE A 135 -8.15 -0.63 18.71
C ILE A 135 -8.68 -2.01 18.35
N ASP A 136 -9.52 -2.09 17.32
CA ASP A 136 -10.04 -3.36 16.83
C ASP A 136 -8.88 -4.31 16.46
N GLN A 137 -8.96 -5.55 16.94
CA GLN A 137 -7.98 -6.60 16.70
C GLN A 137 -7.88 -6.96 15.21
N TYR A 138 -9.02 -6.89 14.52
CA TYR A 138 -9.21 -7.24 13.12
C TYR A 138 -9.75 -6.04 12.34
N ASP A 139 -9.58 -6.02 11.02
CA ASP A 139 -10.39 -5.14 10.17
C ASP A 139 -11.89 -5.44 10.34
N VAL A 140 -12.74 -4.45 10.05
CA VAL A 140 -14.19 -4.65 10.03
C VAL A 140 -14.54 -5.63 8.92
N THR A 141 -15.17 -6.74 9.28
CA THR A 141 -15.53 -7.79 8.32
C THR A 141 -16.82 -7.47 7.55
N ASN A 142 -17.03 -8.14 6.41
CA ASN A 142 -18.29 -8.03 5.67
C ASN A 142 -19.51 -8.36 6.54
N ALA A 143 -19.44 -9.39 7.39
CA ALA A 143 -20.54 -9.77 8.26
C ALA A 143 -20.90 -8.69 9.29
N HIS A 144 -19.90 -8.01 9.87
CA HIS A 144 -20.15 -6.91 10.78
C HIS A 144 -20.67 -5.66 10.06
N TYR A 145 -20.08 -5.32 8.91
CA TYR A 145 -20.55 -4.20 8.10
C TYR A 145 -21.98 -4.42 7.58
N LYS A 146 -22.37 -5.67 7.30
CA LYS A 146 -23.76 -6.03 6.92
C LYS A 146 -24.76 -5.68 8.02
N ARG A 147 -24.42 -5.89 9.30
CA ARG A 147 -25.28 -5.48 10.42
C ARG A 147 -25.53 -3.97 10.43
N PHE A 148 -24.49 -3.18 10.14
CA PHE A 148 -24.60 -1.74 10.01
C PHE A 148 -25.49 -1.33 8.81
N VAL A 149 -25.28 -1.94 7.64
CA VAL A 149 -26.12 -1.73 6.45
C VAL A 149 -27.58 -2.03 6.75
N ASP A 150 -27.87 -3.16 7.38
CA ASP A 150 -29.24 -3.59 7.71
C ASP A 150 -29.90 -2.68 8.73
N ALA A 151 -29.15 -2.23 9.74
CA ALA A 151 -29.67 -1.38 10.82
C ALA A 151 -29.89 0.08 10.39
N THR A 152 -29.15 0.57 9.40
CA THR A 152 -29.13 1.99 9.02
C THR A 152 -29.64 2.27 7.62
N HIS A 153 -29.91 1.24 6.83
CA HIS A 153 -30.25 1.32 5.41
C HIS A 153 -29.18 2.07 4.58
N ARG A 154 -27.93 2.03 5.02
CA ARG A 154 -26.79 2.58 4.27
C ARG A 154 -26.63 1.79 2.96
N THR A 155 -26.29 2.48 1.87
CA THR A 155 -25.99 1.81 0.60
C THR A 155 -24.84 0.80 0.78
N PRO A 156 -25.03 -0.49 0.44
CA PRO A 156 -23.98 -1.49 0.57
C PRO A 156 -22.83 -1.24 -0.42
N PRO A 157 -21.66 -1.88 -0.19
CA PRO A 157 -20.55 -1.86 -1.15
C PRO A 157 -21.00 -2.30 -2.54
N SER A 158 -20.53 -1.62 -3.59
CA SER A 158 -21.03 -1.79 -4.96
C SER A 158 -20.82 -3.18 -5.59
N HIS A 159 -19.98 -4.02 -4.97
CA HIS A 159 -19.71 -5.38 -5.42
C HIS A 159 -20.60 -6.42 -4.72
N TRP A 160 -21.38 -6.01 -3.72
CA TRP A 160 -22.41 -6.84 -3.10
C TRP A 160 -23.58 -6.97 -4.07
N LYS A 161 -24.19 -8.16 -4.12
CA LYS A 161 -25.33 -8.46 -4.99
C LYS A 161 -26.55 -8.69 -4.13
N ASP A 162 -27.68 -8.08 -4.48
CA ASP A 162 -28.93 -8.18 -3.72
C ASP A 162 -28.74 -7.85 -2.23
N ASP A 163 -27.95 -6.80 -1.97
CA ASP A 163 -27.51 -6.35 -0.65
C ASP A 163 -26.72 -7.37 0.18
N GLN A 164 -26.26 -8.48 -0.42
CA GLN A 164 -25.45 -9.51 0.23
C GLN A 164 -23.96 -9.41 -0.12
N TYR A 165 -23.11 -9.60 0.88
CA TYR A 165 -21.67 -9.79 0.66
C TYR A 165 -21.39 -11.09 -0.11
N PRO A 166 -20.25 -11.19 -0.81
CA PRO A 166 -19.92 -12.38 -1.58
C PRO A 166 -19.93 -13.66 -0.73
N PRO A 167 -20.47 -14.79 -1.25
CA PRO A 167 -20.47 -16.06 -0.53
C PRO A 167 -19.06 -16.46 -0.06
N GLY A 168 -18.95 -16.94 1.19
CA GLY A 168 -17.67 -17.34 1.79
C GLY A 168 -16.74 -16.18 2.19
N LYS A 169 -17.22 -14.93 2.18
CA LYS A 169 -16.43 -13.75 2.58
C LYS A 169 -16.90 -13.09 3.87
N ALA A 170 -17.63 -13.81 4.71
CA ALA A 170 -18.22 -13.26 5.92
C ALA A 170 -17.15 -12.69 6.87
N ASN A 171 -16.02 -13.40 7.01
CA ASN A 171 -14.87 -12.98 7.82
C ASN A 171 -13.76 -12.25 7.04
N HIS A 172 -13.98 -11.91 5.77
CA HIS A 172 -13.05 -11.07 5.01
C HIS A 172 -13.29 -9.60 5.36
N PRO A 173 -12.27 -8.72 5.27
CA PRO A 173 -12.46 -7.29 5.46
C PRO A 173 -13.47 -6.73 4.45
N VAL A 174 -14.31 -5.82 4.89
CA VAL A 174 -15.17 -5.05 3.98
C VAL A 174 -14.30 -4.11 3.14
N THR A 175 -14.58 -4.06 1.84
CA THR A 175 -13.90 -3.16 0.89
C THR A 175 -14.92 -2.40 0.05
N PHE A 176 -14.46 -1.50 -0.84
CA PHE A 176 -15.33 -0.57 -1.58
C PHE A 176 -16.16 0.34 -0.65
N VAL A 177 -15.61 0.68 0.50
CA VAL A 177 -16.13 1.67 1.43
C VAL A 177 -15.24 2.92 1.37
N ASN A 178 -15.86 4.09 1.43
CA ASN A 178 -15.12 5.35 1.48
C ASN A 178 -14.90 5.78 2.95
N TRP A 179 -14.19 6.89 3.15
CA TRP A 179 -13.87 7.38 4.49
C TRP A 179 -15.14 7.72 5.30
N PHE A 180 -16.16 8.28 4.66
CA PHE A 180 -17.43 8.63 5.32
C PHE A 180 -18.27 7.40 5.71
N ASP A 181 -18.17 6.31 4.93
CA ASP A 181 -18.78 5.03 5.26
C ASP A 181 -18.09 4.41 6.48
N ALA A 182 -16.76 4.42 6.50
CA ALA A 182 -15.93 3.91 7.58
C ALA A 182 -16.14 4.69 8.91
N ASP A 183 -16.13 6.02 8.85
CA ASP A 183 -16.38 6.89 10.00
C ASP A 183 -17.80 6.71 10.56
N ALA A 184 -18.81 6.62 9.68
CA ALA A 184 -20.19 6.38 10.09
C ALA A 184 -20.37 5.02 10.78
N TYR A 185 -19.73 3.96 10.28
CA TYR A 185 -19.75 2.65 10.93
C TYR A 185 -19.11 2.72 12.32
N CYS A 186 -17.92 3.30 12.45
CA CYS A 186 -17.26 3.35 13.75
C CYS A 186 -18.09 4.13 14.76
N LYS A 187 -18.69 5.26 14.37
CA LYS A 187 -19.60 6.02 15.23
C LYS A 187 -20.84 5.23 15.64
N TRP A 188 -21.42 4.46 14.71
CA TRP A 188 -22.58 3.60 14.99
C TRP A 188 -22.26 2.51 16.03
N GLU A 189 -21.05 1.96 16.02
CA GLU A 189 -20.55 1.02 17.04
C GLU A 189 -20.06 1.71 18.33
N GLY A 190 -20.22 3.03 18.47
CA GLY A 190 -19.75 3.78 19.65
C GLY A 190 -18.22 3.88 19.72
N LYS A 191 -17.56 3.95 18.57
CA LYS A 191 -16.11 4.03 18.35
C LYS A 191 -15.77 5.22 17.43
N HIS A 192 -14.50 5.34 17.04
CA HIS A 192 -14.03 6.28 16.02
C HIS A 192 -13.05 5.59 15.05
N LEU A 193 -12.76 6.21 13.90
CA LEU A 193 -11.60 5.80 13.09
C LEU A 193 -10.31 6.14 13.83
N PRO A 194 -9.32 5.23 13.89
CA PRO A 194 -8.05 5.53 14.52
C PRO A 194 -7.39 6.71 13.82
N SER A 195 -6.72 7.54 14.60
CA SER A 195 -5.74 8.48 14.08
C SER A 195 -4.58 7.75 13.41
N GLU A 196 -3.84 8.46 12.56
CA GLU A 196 -2.65 7.90 11.92
C GLU A 196 -1.62 7.48 12.98
N GLN A 197 -1.50 8.23 14.06
CA GLN A 197 -0.60 7.97 15.19
C GLN A 197 -1.03 6.69 15.92
N GLU A 198 -2.31 6.56 16.26
CA GLU A 198 -2.86 5.37 16.91
C GLU A 198 -2.69 4.12 16.03
N TRP A 199 -2.92 4.25 14.73
CA TRP A 199 -2.73 3.14 13.81
C TRP A 199 -1.26 2.71 13.77
N GLU A 200 -0.32 3.67 13.64
CA GLU A 200 1.11 3.34 13.55
C GLU A 200 1.63 2.74 14.85
N LYS A 201 1.27 3.28 16.02
CA LYS A 201 1.66 2.70 17.30
C LYS A 201 1.16 1.27 17.43
N ALA A 202 -0.12 1.02 17.10
CA ALA A 202 -0.72 -0.31 17.16
C ALA A 202 -0.01 -1.32 16.23
N ALA A 203 0.50 -0.88 15.08
CA ALA A 203 1.27 -1.70 14.14
C ALA A 203 2.72 -1.92 14.59
N ARG A 204 3.36 -0.85 15.08
CA ARG A 204 4.81 -0.70 15.16
C ARG A 204 5.36 -0.97 16.56
N GLY A 205 4.56 -0.90 17.61
CA GLY A 205 5.11 -0.88 18.97
C GLY A 205 5.92 0.41 19.23
N SER A 206 6.80 0.37 20.22
CA SER A 206 7.64 1.52 20.63
C SER A 206 9.05 1.52 20.04
N ASP A 207 9.47 0.43 19.38
CA ASP A 207 10.85 0.20 18.95
C ASP A 207 11.13 0.60 17.49
N GLY A 208 10.14 1.15 16.78
CA GLY A 208 10.33 1.64 15.42
C GLY A 208 10.49 0.55 14.34
N ARG A 209 10.11 -0.70 14.61
CA ARG A 209 10.20 -1.82 13.65
C ARG A 209 9.57 -1.54 12.28
N MET A 210 10.06 -2.21 11.24
CA MET A 210 9.60 -2.01 9.86
C MET A 210 8.28 -2.72 9.56
N PHE A 211 8.09 -3.91 10.12
CA PHE A 211 6.90 -4.75 9.99
C PHE A 211 6.36 -5.07 11.38
N PRO A 212 5.07 -5.41 11.51
CA PRO A 212 4.46 -5.76 12.80
C PRO A 212 5.25 -6.83 13.57
N TRP A 213 5.78 -7.82 12.85
CA TRP A 213 6.57 -8.92 13.39
C TRP A 213 8.08 -8.64 13.55
N GLY A 214 8.60 -7.52 13.04
CA GLY A 214 10.01 -7.18 13.22
C GLY A 214 10.65 -6.36 12.10
N ALA A 215 11.98 -6.43 12.01
CA ALA A 215 12.77 -5.60 11.10
C ALA A 215 12.86 -6.13 9.66
N LYS A 216 12.59 -7.43 9.44
CA LYS A 216 12.76 -8.08 8.13
C LYS A 216 11.43 -8.58 7.60
N TYR A 217 11.28 -8.55 6.29
CA TYR A 217 10.13 -9.18 5.65
C TYR A 217 10.24 -10.70 5.80
N GLU A 218 9.11 -11.33 6.13
CA GLU A 218 8.99 -12.78 6.22
C GLU A 218 7.73 -13.20 5.46
N ALA A 219 7.89 -14.10 4.50
CA ALA A 219 6.77 -14.61 3.70
C ALA A 219 5.72 -15.29 4.58
N LYS A 220 4.47 -15.31 4.10
CA LYS A 220 3.31 -15.91 4.80
C LYS A 220 2.96 -15.28 6.14
N ARG A 221 3.44 -14.07 6.45
CA ARG A 221 3.01 -13.28 7.61
C ARG A 221 1.99 -12.20 7.27
N ALA A 222 1.69 -11.97 5.99
CA ALA A 222 0.76 -10.97 5.54
C ALA A 222 0.21 -11.33 4.16
N ASN A 223 -1.00 -10.89 3.84
CA ASN A 223 -1.52 -10.95 2.47
C ASN A 223 -1.03 -9.75 1.66
N VAL A 224 0.06 -9.92 0.92
CA VAL A 224 0.68 -8.88 0.08
C VAL A 224 0.82 -9.39 -1.35
N PRO A 225 1.06 -8.54 -2.38
CA PRO A 225 1.13 -8.98 -3.76
C PRO A 225 2.17 -10.07 -4.03
N MET A 226 3.25 -10.12 -3.22
CA MET A 226 4.28 -11.18 -3.30
C MET A 226 3.78 -12.57 -2.91
N GLU A 227 2.64 -12.68 -2.21
CA GLU A 227 2.01 -13.97 -1.88
C GLU A 227 1.04 -14.46 -2.97
N GLU A 228 0.75 -13.64 -3.99
CA GLU A 228 -0.11 -13.96 -5.14
C GLU A 228 -1.54 -14.46 -4.83
N ILE A 229 -2.06 -14.19 -3.63
CA ILE A 229 -3.45 -14.54 -3.27
C ILE A 229 -4.45 -13.78 -4.15
N LYS A 230 -4.11 -12.53 -4.54
CA LYS A 230 -4.87 -11.67 -5.49
C LYS A 230 -6.30 -11.34 -5.06
N ASP A 231 -6.62 -11.61 -3.80
CA ASP A 231 -7.89 -11.28 -3.15
C ASP A 231 -7.63 -11.04 -1.65
N THR A 232 -8.60 -10.45 -0.98
CA THR A 232 -8.70 -10.43 0.49
C THR A 232 -8.64 -11.84 1.07
N THR A 233 -8.14 -11.95 2.30
CA THR A 233 -8.19 -13.16 3.13
C THR A 233 -9.07 -12.94 4.35
N PRO A 234 -9.52 -14.02 5.04
CA PRO A 234 -10.12 -13.89 6.36
C PRO A 234 -9.20 -13.12 7.30
N VAL A 235 -9.78 -12.24 8.13
CA VAL A 235 -9.02 -11.29 8.97
C VAL A 235 -8.11 -11.94 10.02
N ASN A 236 -8.23 -13.24 10.26
CA ASN A 236 -7.41 -14.02 11.19
C ASN A 236 -6.42 -14.97 10.48
N ALA A 237 -6.26 -14.88 9.15
CA ALA A 237 -5.48 -15.84 8.37
C ALA A 237 -3.98 -15.86 8.69
N PHE A 238 -3.43 -14.78 9.24
CA PHE A 238 -1.99 -14.60 9.50
C PHE A 238 -1.69 -14.39 11.00
N PRO A 239 -1.82 -15.43 11.86
CA PRO A 239 -1.56 -15.30 13.30
C PRO A 239 -0.12 -14.94 13.64
N ASP A 240 0.84 -15.33 12.80
CA ASP A 240 2.25 -14.98 12.94
C ASP A 240 2.56 -13.58 12.39
N GLY A 241 1.59 -12.94 11.71
CA GLY A 241 1.67 -11.57 11.21
C GLY A 241 1.29 -10.47 12.19
N ARG A 242 0.86 -10.86 13.40
CA ARG A 242 0.35 -9.92 14.39
C ARG A 242 1.39 -8.89 14.81
N SER A 243 0.90 -7.69 15.12
CA SER A 243 1.67 -6.65 15.78
C SER A 243 2.11 -7.09 17.19
N PRO A 244 3.07 -6.39 17.84
CA PRO A 244 3.47 -6.72 19.21
C PRO A 244 2.33 -6.61 20.24
N TYR A 245 1.24 -5.91 19.90
CA TYR A 245 0.03 -5.84 20.72
C TYR A 245 -1.02 -6.90 20.37
N GLY A 246 -0.79 -7.71 19.33
CA GLY A 246 -1.72 -8.78 18.93
C GLY A 246 -2.76 -8.36 17.89
N VAL A 247 -2.53 -7.25 17.19
CA VAL A 247 -3.42 -6.73 16.12
C VAL A 247 -3.06 -7.37 14.79
N TYR A 248 -4.05 -7.92 14.08
CA TYR A 248 -3.88 -8.61 12.80
C TYR A 248 -3.84 -7.65 11.62
N ASP A 249 -3.26 -8.08 10.50
CA ASP A 249 -3.33 -7.40 9.19
C ASP A 249 -2.93 -5.92 9.22
N MET A 250 -2.03 -5.55 10.13
CA MET A 250 -1.39 -4.22 10.13
C MET A 250 -0.36 -4.08 8.98
N SER A 251 -0.09 -5.17 8.26
CA SER A 251 0.65 -5.20 7.00
C SER A 251 -0.12 -6.07 6.01
N GLY A 252 -0.50 -5.51 4.86
CA GLY A 252 -1.23 -6.22 3.81
C GLY A 252 -2.73 -6.34 4.07
N ASN A 253 -3.35 -7.30 3.39
CA ASN A 253 -4.80 -7.49 3.23
C ASN A 253 -5.45 -6.25 2.60
N VAL A 254 -5.79 -5.22 3.37
CA VAL A 254 -6.39 -3.98 2.85
C VAL A 254 -5.72 -2.75 3.45
N PHE A 255 -5.63 -1.68 2.65
CA PHE A 255 -5.33 -0.36 3.16
C PHE A 255 -6.44 0.06 4.11
N GLN A 256 -6.08 0.76 5.18
CA GLN A 256 -7.02 1.08 6.25
C GLN A 256 -7.16 2.59 6.38
N TRP A 257 -8.40 3.09 6.28
CA TRP A 257 -8.71 4.49 6.53
C TRP A 257 -8.36 4.90 7.96
N THR A 258 -7.82 6.10 8.12
CA THR A 258 -7.57 6.75 9.42
C THR A 258 -8.32 8.08 9.50
N SER A 259 -8.46 8.69 10.67
CA SER A 259 -9.15 9.98 10.82
C SER A 259 -8.42 11.16 10.16
N ASP A 260 -7.11 11.04 9.96
CA ASP A 260 -6.22 12.16 9.65
C ASP A 260 -6.31 12.62 8.20
N TRP A 261 -6.24 13.94 8.03
CA TRP A 261 -5.92 14.54 6.74
C TRP A 261 -4.45 14.28 6.40
N PHE A 262 -4.16 14.17 5.11
CA PHE A 262 -2.80 13.96 4.64
C PHE A 262 -1.99 15.26 4.73
N LEU A 263 -1.41 15.49 5.90
CA LEU A 263 -0.58 16.65 6.23
C LEU A 263 0.91 16.24 6.40
N PRO A 264 1.86 17.19 6.24
CA PRO A 264 3.25 16.95 6.57
C PRO A 264 3.38 16.56 8.05
N TYR A 265 4.28 15.62 8.35
CA TYR A 265 4.67 15.38 9.73
C TYR A 265 5.37 16.60 10.32
N PRO A 266 5.35 16.79 11.66
CA PRO A 266 6.10 17.85 12.32
C PRO A 266 7.57 17.85 11.88
N GLY A 267 8.08 19.01 11.45
CA GLY A 267 9.45 19.15 10.94
C GLY A 267 9.66 18.73 9.47
N ASN A 268 8.65 18.20 8.78
CA ASN A 268 8.75 17.88 7.36
C ASN A 268 8.50 19.13 6.49
N ASN A 269 9.58 19.73 6.01
CA ASN A 269 9.54 20.90 5.14
C ASN A 269 9.56 20.56 3.64
N VAL A 270 9.47 19.28 3.27
CA VAL A 270 9.45 18.87 1.85
C VAL A 270 8.04 19.07 1.29
N PRO A 271 7.85 19.92 0.28
CA PRO A 271 6.54 20.09 -0.34
C PRO A 271 6.04 18.77 -0.96
N HIS A 272 4.76 18.49 -0.79
CA HIS A 272 4.11 17.37 -1.44
C HIS A 272 2.77 17.83 -2.04
N PRO A 273 2.47 17.53 -3.33
CA PRO A 273 1.29 18.07 -4.01
C PRO A 273 -0.02 17.64 -3.34
N ASN A 274 -0.02 16.51 -2.64
CA ASN A 274 -1.20 16.00 -1.95
C ASN A 274 -1.42 16.57 -0.55
N TYR A 275 -0.48 17.33 0.02
CA TYR A 275 -0.68 17.88 1.36
C TYR A 275 -1.86 18.85 1.42
N GLY A 276 -2.56 18.82 2.55
CA GLY A 276 -3.72 19.66 2.87
C GLY A 276 -4.97 18.86 3.23
N GLU A 277 -6.03 19.56 3.63
CA GLU A 277 -7.31 18.97 4.04
C GLU A 277 -8.20 18.57 2.85
N LYS A 278 -7.64 17.73 1.97
CA LYS A 278 -8.31 17.27 0.75
C LYS A 278 -8.29 15.75 0.58
N LEU A 279 -7.24 15.09 1.09
CA LEU A 279 -7.08 13.65 1.04
C LEU A 279 -6.95 13.11 2.47
N LYS A 280 -7.54 11.96 2.73
CA LYS A 280 -7.41 11.24 4.00
C LYS A 280 -6.30 10.20 3.90
N VAL A 281 -5.64 9.95 5.03
CA VAL A 281 -4.55 8.98 5.14
C VAL A 281 -5.11 7.55 5.12
N LEU A 282 -4.41 6.67 4.41
CA LEU A 282 -4.53 5.22 4.59
C LEU A 282 -3.16 4.59 4.91
N ARG A 283 -3.21 3.52 5.70
CA ARG A 283 -2.04 2.78 6.19
C ARG A 283 -2.14 1.28 5.90
N GLY A 284 -1.05 0.54 6.08
CA GLY A 284 -1.04 -0.94 6.08
C GLY A 284 -0.67 -1.64 4.78
N GLY A 285 -0.85 -1.02 3.62
CA GLY A 285 -0.70 -1.74 2.35
C GLY A 285 -1.88 -2.67 2.08
N SER A 286 -1.85 -3.43 0.99
CA SER A 286 -2.96 -4.36 0.67
C SER A 286 -2.50 -5.51 -0.22
N PHE A 287 -3.37 -6.50 -0.45
CA PHE A 287 -3.16 -7.57 -1.43
C PHE A 287 -3.03 -7.06 -2.88
N PHE A 288 -3.44 -5.81 -3.13
CA PHE A 288 -3.46 -5.16 -4.44
C PHE A 288 -2.92 -3.72 -4.32
N ASP A 289 -1.58 -3.60 -4.29
CA ASP A 289 -0.88 -2.32 -4.07
C ASP A 289 0.26 -2.04 -5.07
N CYS A 290 0.99 -0.93 -4.84
CA CYS A 290 2.12 -0.50 -5.66
C CYS A 290 3.26 -1.52 -5.83
N SER A 291 3.39 -2.52 -4.94
CA SER A 291 4.38 -3.60 -5.09
C SER A 291 4.00 -4.55 -6.22
N TYR A 292 2.70 -4.69 -6.54
CA TYR A 292 2.22 -5.33 -7.77
C TYR A 292 2.76 -4.64 -9.03
N TYR A 293 2.92 -3.31 -8.97
CA TYR A 293 3.44 -2.48 -10.06
C TYR A 293 4.96 -2.19 -9.96
N LYS A 294 5.66 -2.86 -9.04
CA LYS A 294 7.11 -2.68 -8.78
C LYS A 294 7.50 -1.24 -8.37
N CYS A 295 6.55 -0.46 -7.83
CA CYS A 295 6.76 0.93 -7.39
C CYS A 295 7.21 1.04 -5.92
N GLY A 296 7.56 -0.08 -5.28
CA GLY A 296 8.02 -0.16 -3.90
C GLY A 296 7.03 -0.86 -2.95
N LEU A 297 7.54 -1.20 -1.77
CA LEU A 297 6.74 -1.81 -0.70
C LEU A 297 5.76 -0.79 -0.11
N SER A 298 4.55 -1.23 0.24
CA SER A 298 3.55 -0.34 0.83
C SER A 298 3.00 -0.82 2.18
N PHE A 299 3.45 -1.98 2.64
CA PHE A 299 2.97 -2.64 3.83
C PHE A 299 3.91 -2.50 5.04
N GLN A 300 4.91 -1.62 5.01
CA GLN A 300 5.64 -1.25 6.22
C GLN A 300 4.76 -0.47 7.19
N THR A 301 5.03 -0.62 8.48
CA THR A 301 4.27 0.01 9.58
C THR A 301 4.21 1.53 9.46
N PHE A 302 5.20 2.19 8.86
CA PHE A 302 5.27 3.65 8.67
C PHE A 302 4.82 4.13 7.30
N ASN A 303 4.53 3.24 6.33
CA ASN A 303 4.14 3.67 4.99
C ASN A 303 2.70 4.20 4.97
N ARG A 304 2.55 5.40 4.42
CA ARG A 304 1.27 6.11 4.29
C ARG A 304 0.97 6.47 2.84
N ILE A 305 -0.29 6.29 2.45
CA ILE A 305 -0.84 6.79 1.20
C ILE A 305 -2.00 7.73 1.49
N SER A 306 -2.53 8.37 0.45
CA SER A 306 -3.61 9.33 0.57
C SER A 306 -4.61 9.16 -0.56
N LEU A 307 -5.90 9.11 -0.25
CA LEU A 307 -6.98 9.09 -1.25
C LEU A 307 -8.04 10.13 -0.89
N ALA A 308 -8.85 10.52 -1.88
CA ALA A 308 -9.97 11.40 -1.63
C ALA A 308 -10.98 10.70 -0.70
N PRO A 309 -11.60 11.40 0.26
CA PRO A 309 -12.45 10.76 1.26
C PRO A 309 -13.68 10.06 0.67
N ALA A 310 -14.10 10.44 -0.55
CA ALA A 310 -15.19 9.80 -1.28
C ALA A 310 -14.79 8.55 -2.09
N THR A 311 -13.48 8.25 -2.21
CA THR A 311 -12.98 7.13 -2.99
C THR A 311 -13.40 5.78 -2.38
N LYS A 312 -13.98 4.90 -3.20
CA LYS A 312 -14.29 3.51 -2.86
C LYS A 312 -13.33 2.60 -3.63
N ALA A 313 -12.33 2.04 -2.96
CA ALA A 313 -11.32 1.19 -3.61
C ALA A 313 -11.49 -0.28 -3.21
N ILE A 314 -11.15 -1.18 -4.14
CA ILE A 314 -11.16 -2.64 -3.93
C ILE A 314 -10.21 -3.06 -2.80
N SER A 315 -9.15 -2.29 -2.57
CA SER A 315 -8.11 -2.57 -1.60
C SER A 315 -8.17 -1.67 -0.37
N ALA A 316 -9.25 -0.91 -0.16
CA ALA A 316 -9.43 -0.06 1.00
C ALA A 316 -10.57 -0.56 1.89
N GLY A 317 -10.25 -0.83 3.16
CA GLY A 317 -11.15 -1.12 4.25
C GLY A 317 -10.82 -0.22 5.45
N PHE A 318 -11.13 -0.68 6.66
CA PHE A 318 -10.88 0.08 7.88
C PHE A 318 -11.03 -0.80 9.13
N ARG A 319 -10.59 -0.25 10.25
CA ARG A 319 -10.84 -0.72 11.61
C ARG A 319 -11.18 0.45 12.51
N CYS A 320 -11.78 0.20 13.67
CA CYS A 320 -12.14 1.26 14.62
C CYS A 320 -11.22 1.27 15.85
N ALA A 321 -11.25 2.39 16.58
CA ALA A 321 -10.59 2.60 17.86
C ALA A 321 -11.53 3.30 18.86
N LYS A 322 -11.16 3.29 20.14
CA LYS A 322 -11.94 3.89 21.23
C LYS A 322 -10.99 4.33 22.37
N PRO A 323 -11.22 5.46 23.05
CA PRO A 323 -10.41 5.84 24.21
C PRO A 323 -10.56 4.80 25.33
N ALA A 324 -9.49 4.50 26.08
CA ALA A 324 -9.56 3.54 27.18
C ALA A 324 -10.43 4.04 28.35
N LYS A 325 -10.46 5.36 28.57
CA LYS A 325 -11.22 6.05 29.64
C LYS A 325 -12.74 5.83 29.58
N GLU A 326 -13.27 5.32 28.47
CA GLU A 326 -14.70 5.12 28.24
C GLU A 326 -15.21 3.70 28.54
N ILE A 327 -14.35 2.81 29.03
CA ILE A 327 -14.74 1.49 29.53
C ILE A 327 -14.58 1.50 31.05
N LYS A 328 -15.60 1.97 31.77
CA LYS A 328 -15.70 1.67 33.20
C LYS A 328 -15.90 0.14 33.34
N PRO A 329 -15.14 -0.53 34.22
CA PRO A 329 -15.22 -1.98 34.40
C PRO A 329 -16.63 -2.44 34.81
#